data_AF-A0A2N6NV09-F1
#
_entry.id   AF-A0A2N6NV09-F1
#
_cell.length_a   1.000
_cell.length_b   1.000
_cell.length_c   1.000
_cell.angle_alpha   90.00
_cell.angle_beta   90.00
_cell.angle_gamma   90.00
#
_symmetry.space_group_name_H-M   'P 1'
#
loop_
_entity.id
_entity.type
_entity.pdbx_description
1 polymer ?
#
loop_
_entity_poly.entity_id
_entity_poly.type
_entity_poly.pdbx_seq_one_letter_code
_entity_poly.pdbx_strand_id
1 'polypeptide(L)'
;MKKASEFLSKNSKVTSEMFWVGAPPKDTKSGVLEQIKSLQSGEASLLDIKSISDKFIAEAGDHQWKRYALVERYDQVFNFKDEFTPLDYSDAIEQTWAVFNDYATYDSMQRMLKTIKLPETLQQKQVELRNAVLKAKDAVKIWINNVSKDPSKATARPSYQSPDEFLGSVMDAFSTTYIVQNIEYDWTKPEYKDHPKNSTLIDDKLRTDIGKTTAMFNIRGVPFPGVTGTSKLTFGHEDGEPWWEITTDGTLPANFKEQSHVWLLNKKTPTYSQPIYVYKVIDKQNDWWNRIDVNKALPSNPTDIGLNLRFFTKAE
;
A
#
# COMPACT_ATOMS: atom_id res chain seq x y z
N MET A 1 -17.38 17.31 -48.67
CA MET A 1 -16.25 17.22 -47.71
C MET A 1 -15.26 18.37 -47.85
N LYS A 2 -14.50 18.51 -48.95
CA LYS A 2 -13.48 19.58 -49.08
C LYS A 2 -14.00 21.01 -48.80
N LYS A 3 -15.12 21.40 -49.41
CA LYS A 3 -15.78 22.71 -49.17
C LYS A 3 -16.26 22.91 -47.72
N ALA A 4 -16.71 21.85 -47.05
CA ALA A 4 -17.14 21.92 -45.65
C ALA A 4 -15.93 22.05 -44.71
N SER A 5 -14.82 21.39 -45.04
CA SER A 5 -13.55 21.51 -44.32
C SER A 5 -12.92 22.90 -44.49
N GLU A 6 -12.99 23.48 -45.69
CA GLU A 6 -12.56 24.86 -45.99
C GLU A 6 -13.44 25.89 -45.28
N PHE A 7 -14.75 25.65 -45.21
CA PHE A 7 -15.68 26.50 -44.48
C PHE A 7 -15.40 26.50 -42.98
N LEU A 8 -15.20 25.32 -42.38
CA LEU A 8 -14.82 25.20 -40.97
C LEU A 8 -13.48 25.90 -40.71
N SER A 9 -12.46 25.61 -41.52
CA SER A 9 -11.14 26.24 -41.36
C SER A 9 -11.14 27.77 -41.45
N LYS A 10 -12.07 28.37 -42.21
CA LYS A 10 -12.17 29.83 -42.35
C LYS A 10 -13.04 30.51 -41.28
N ASN A 11 -13.93 29.77 -40.64
CA ASN A 11 -14.93 30.34 -39.72
C ASN A 11 -14.82 29.81 -38.29
N SER A 12 -13.95 28.83 -38.02
CA SER A 12 -13.65 28.36 -36.67
C SER A 12 -12.39 29.03 -36.13
N LYS A 13 -12.47 29.65 -34.96
CA LYS A 13 -11.29 30.00 -34.18
C LYS A 13 -10.91 28.78 -33.34
N VAL A 14 -9.90 28.04 -33.78
CA VAL A 14 -9.35 26.91 -33.01
C VAL A 14 -8.25 27.45 -32.11
N THR A 15 -8.51 27.50 -30.82
CA THR A 15 -7.49 27.87 -29.81
C THR A 15 -6.88 26.58 -29.26
N SER A 16 -5.58 26.40 -29.44
CA SER A 16 -4.84 25.24 -28.92
C SER A 16 -3.94 25.73 -27.80
N GLU A 17 -4.27 25.36 -26.57
CA GLU A 17 -3.48 25.68 -25.39
C GLU A 17 -2.78 24.41 -24.89
N MET A 18 -1.45 24.46 -24.85
CA MET A 18 -0.63 23.39 -24.30
C MET A 18 0.06 23.94 -23.06
N PHE A 19 -0.21 23.33 -21.91
CA PHE A 19 0.36 23.75 -20.63
C PHE A 19 1.19 22.63 -20.00
N TRP A 20 2.28 23.06 -19.36
CA TRP A 20 3.20 22.18 -18.65
C TRP A 20 2.67 21.90 -17.24
N VAL A 21 2.46 20.64 -16.88
CA VAL A 21 2.11 20.23 -15.51
C VAL A 21 3.28 19.45 -14.91
N GLY A 22 4.04 20.08 -14.01
CA GLY A 22 5.23 19.51 -13.35
C GLY A 22 6.47 20.40 -13.42
N ALA A 23 7.66 19.85 -13.16
CA ALA A 23 8.93 20.58 -13.32
C ALA A 23 9.35 20.61 -14.80
N PRO A 24 9.59 21.79 -15.41
CA PRO A 24 9.98 21.89 -16.82
C PRO A 24 11.32 21.20 -17.09
N PRO A 25 11.54 20.62 -18.28
CA PRO A 25 12.80 19.99 -18.63
C PRO A 25 13.86 21.08 -18.70
N LYS A 26 15.04 20.81 -18.14
CA LYS A 26 16.16 21.76 -18.17
C LYS A 26 16.74 21.95 -19.58
N ASP A 27 16.41 21.06 -20.52
CA ASP A 27 16.88 21.10 -21.90
C ASP A 27 15.78 21.59 -22.85
N THR A 28 15.79 22.90 -23.11
CA THR A 28 14.99 23.57 -24.16
C THR A 28 15.54 23.27 -25.55
N LYS A 29 15.52 22.00 -25.97
CA LYS A 29 15.87 21.57 -27.35
C LYS A 29 14.79 20.74 -28.04
N SER A 30 13.55 20.76 -27.56
CA SER A 30 12.44 20.16 -28.33
C SER A 30 12.04 21.09 -29.48
N GLY A 31 12.22 20.61 -30.71
CA GLY A 31 11.80 21.32 -31.94
C GLY A 31 10.28 21.49 -32.06
N VAL A 32 9.50 20.83 -31.19
CA VAL A 32 8.04 20.94 -31.11
C VAL A 32 7.62 22.24 -30.42
N LEU A 33 8.35 22.73 -29.41
CA LEU A 33 8.06 24.01 -28.75
C LEU A 33 8.19 25.22 -29.69
N GLU A 34 9.20 25.22 -30.57
CA GLU A 34 9.36 26.24 -31.61
C GLU A 34 8.24 26.16 -32.66
N GLN A 35 7.83 24.95 -33.05
CA GLN A 35 6.70 24.75 -33.97
C GLN A 35 5.36 25.18 -33.34
N ILE A 36 5.15 24.95 -32.04
CA ILE A 36 3.95 25.41 -31.31
C ILE A 36 3.87 26.94 -31.26
N LYS A 37 4.98 27.64 -30.99
CA LYS A 37 5.02 29.12 -31.05
C LYS A 37 4.69 29.64 -32.45
N SER A 38 5.13 28.94 -33.50
CA SER A 38 4.81 29.31 -34.89
C SER A 38 3.34 29.11 -35.27
N LEU A 39 2.59 28.25 -34.55
CA LEU A 39 1.15 28.07 -34.76
C LEU A 39 0.31 29.19 -34.13
N GLN A 40 0.80 29.83 -33.07
CA GLN A 40 0.09 30.90 -32.36
C GLN A 40 -0.01 32.21 -33.17
N SER A 41 0.66 32.30 -34.33
CA SER A 41 0.63 33.47 -35.22
C SER A 41 -0.57 33.50 -36.19
N GLY A 42 -1.41 32.46 -36.22
CA GLY A 42 -2.78 32.58 -36.76
C GLY A 42 -3.09 31.95 -38.13
N GLU A 43 -2.19 31.19 -38.75
CA GLU A 43 -2.42 30.57 -40.08
C GLU A 43 -2.39 29.02 -40.09
N ALA A 44 -2.55 28.38 -38.93
CA ALA A 44 -2.49 26.93 -38.83
C ALA A 44 -3.75 26.23 -39.35
N SER A 45 -3.62 25.32 -40.32
CA SER A 45 -4.72 24.44 -40.69
C SER A 45 -4.94 23.34 -39.64
N LEU A 46 -6.14 22.75 -39.60
CA LEU A 46 -6.45 21.60 -38.72
C LEU A 46 -5.48 20.42 -38.92
N LEU A 47 -4.93 20.27 -40.13
CA LEU A 47 -3.94 19.23 -40.44
C LEU A 47 -2.57 19.53 -39.82
N ASP A 48 -2.20 20.81 -39.72
CA ASP A 48 -0.95 21.24 -39.09
C ASP A 48 -1.02 21.05 -37.57
N ILE A 49 -2.16 21.39 -36.98
CA ILE A 49 -2.44 21.13 -35.55
C ILE A 49 -2.38 19.64 -35.26
N LYS A 50 -2.99 18.80 -36.11
CA LYS A 50 -2.92 17.34 -35.96
C LYS A 50 -1.48 16.84 -36.08
N SER A 51 -0.74 17.28 -37.09
CA SER A 51 0.65 16.87 -37.32
C SER A 51 1.56 17.22 -36.15
N ILE A 52 1.42 18.42 -35.59
CA ILE A 52 2.20 18.87 -34.43
C ILE A 52 1.76 18.15 -33.15
N SER A 53 0.47 17.86 -33.00
CA SER A 53 -0.04 17.04 -31.89
C SER A 53 0.51 15.62 -31.95
N ASP A 54 0.56 15.01 -33.14
CA ASP A 54 1.12 13.66 -33.33
C ASP A 54 2.63 13.62 -33.05
N LYS A 55 3.38 14.67 -33.44
CA LYS A 55 4.80 14.82 -33.09
C LYS A 55 5.01 15.03 -31.59
N PHE A 56 4.20 15.89 -30.97
CA PHE A 56 4.21 16.07 -29.52
C PHE A 56 3.95 14.74 -28.80
N ILE A 57 3.01 13.92 -29.29
CA ILE A 57 2.73 12.58 -28.75
C ILE A 57 3.93 11.63 -28.90
N ALA A 58 4.61 11.68 -30.04
CA ALA A 58 5.81 10.86 -30.26
C ALA A 58 6.94 11.23 -29.29
N GLU A 59 7.10 12.52 -28.95
CA GLU A 59 8.06 12.99 -27.95
C GLU A 59 7.56 12.79 -26.49
N ALA A 60 6.24 12.79 -26.28
CA ALA A 60 5.59 12.59 -24.98
C ALA A 60 5.73 11.16 -24.43
N GLY A 61 6.02 10.18 -25.28
CA GLY A 61 6.24 8.79 -24.86
C GLY A 61 7.37 8.64 -23.83
N ASP A 62 8.35 9.55 -23.86
CA ASP A 62 9.55 9.52 -23.01
C ASP A 62 9.42 10.36 -21.72
N HIS A 63 8.42 11.25 -21.65
CA HIS A 63 8.18 12.13 -20.52
C HIS A 63 6.70 12.05 -20.17
N GLN A 64 6.34 11.44 -19.03
CA GLN A 64 4.97 11.09 -18.57
C GLN A 64 3.86 12.16 -18.72
N TRP A 65 3.55 12.58 -19.94
CA TRP A 65 2.58 13.62 -20.24
C TRP A 65 1.22 12.97 -20.47
N LYS A 66 0.18 13.58 -19.94
CA LYS A 66 -1.21 13.15 -20.12
C LYS A 66 -1.96 14.17 -20.95
N ARG A 67 -2.68 13.71 -21.97
CA ARG A 67 -3.56 14.53 -22.80
C ARG A 67 -4.93 14.66 -22.13
N TYR A 68 -5.45 15.89 -22.08
CA TYR A 68 -6.87 16.16 -21.95
C TYR A 68 -7.34 16.73 -23.28
N ALA A 69 -8.35 16.11 -23.90
CA ALA A 69 -9.07 16.74 -25.01
C ALA A 69 -10.32 17.37 -24.40
N LEU A 70 -10.30 18.69 -24.17
CA LEU A 70 -11.53 19.42 -23.90
C LEU A 70 -12.23 19.62 -25.26
N VAL A 71 -13.30 18.87 -25.49
CA VAL A 71 -14.20 19.16 -26.61
C VAL A 71 -15.17 20.22 -26.11
N GLU A 72 -14.83 21.48 -26.33
CA GLU A 72 -15.74 22.59 -26.05
C GLU A 72 -16.88 22.59 -27.08
N ARG A 73 -18.07 23.01 -26.64
CA ARG A 73 -19.27 23.14 -27.47
C ARG A 73 -18.97 24.09 -28.65
N TYR A 74 -19.25 23.66 -29.87
CA TYR A 74 -19.13 24.49 -31.08
C TYR A 74 -20.28 25.52 -31.13
N ASP A 75 -20.20 26.54 -30.29
CA ASP A 75 -21.21 27.60 -30.15
C ASP A 75 -21.20 28.63 -31.29
N GLN A 76 -20.12 28.70 -32.07
CA GLN A 76 -19.98 29.66 -33.19
C GLN A 76 -20.24 29.08 -34.58
N VAL A 77 -20.63 27.81 -34.70
CA VAL A 77 -20.95 27.22 -36.01
C VAL A 77 -22.40 27.55 -36.38
N PHE A 78 -22.58 28.37 -37.41
CA PHE A 78 -23.90 28.76 -37.94
C PHE A 78 -24.71 27.51 -38.34
N ASN A 79 -25.94 27.36 -37.83
CA ASN A 79 -26.80 26.17 -37.95
C ASN A 79 -26.31 24.87 -37.27
N PHE A 80 -25.42 24.93 -36.29
CA PHE A 80 -25.09 23.75 -35.47
C PHE A 80 -26.25 23.40 -34.54
N LYS A 81 -27.09 22.43 -34.94
CA LYS A 81 -28.34 22.06 -34.25
C LYS A 81 -28.12 21.12 -33.06
N ASP A 82 -27.23 21.46 -32.13
CA ASP A 82 -26.90 20.60 -30.98
C ASP A 82 -26.64 19.13 -31.38
N GLU A 83 -26.10 18.90 -32.58
CA GLU A 83 -25.96 17.55 -33.17
C GLU A 83 -24.97 16.67 -32.38
N PHE A 84 -24.24 17.27 -31.44
CA PHE A 84 -23.31 16.62 -30.55
C PHE A 84 -23.37 17.26 -29.15
N THR A 85 -23.63 16.43 -28.13
CA THR A 85 -23.47 16.81 -26.72
C THR A 85 -22.16 16.20 -26.22
N PRO A 86 -21.17 17.00 -25.79
CA PRO A 86 -19.95 16.48 -25.18
C PRO A 86 -20.28 15.60 -23.98
N LEU A 87 -19.57 14.48 -23.84
CA LEU A 87 -19.68 13.62 -22.68
C LEU A 87 -19.10 14.34 -21.45
N ASP A 88 -19.86 14.38 -20.35
CA ASP A 88 -19.39 14.90 -19.07
C ASP A 88 -18.64 13.81 -18.29
N TYR A 89 -17.39 14.08 -17.94
CA TYR A 89 -16.51 13.16 -17.23
C TYR A 89 -16.31 13.53 -15.76
N SER A 90 -16.95 14.58 -15.25
CA SER A 90 -16.70 15.12 -13.91
C SER A 90 -16.82 14.04 -12.83
N ASP A 91 -17.96 13.34 -12.80
CA ASP A 91 -18.19 12.24 -11.86
C ASP A 91 -17.25 11.05 -12.10
N ALA A 92 -16.96 10.75 -13.37
CA ALA A 92 -16.08 9.65 -13.74
C ALA A 92 -14.64 9.87 -13.26
N ILE A 93 -14.16 11.12 -13.28
CA ILE A 93 -12.84 11.51 -12.76
C ILE A 93 -12.78 11.26 -11.25
N GLU A 94 -13.80 11.69 -10.50
CA GLU A 94 -13.86 11.48 -9.05
C GLU A 94 -13.86 9.99 -8.68
N GLN A 95 -14.70 9.19 -9.34
CA GLN A 95 -14.78 7.74 -9.09
C GLN A 95 -13.48 7.00 -9.46
N THR A 96 -12.76 7.50 -10.47
CA THR A 96 -11.49 6.89 -10.92
C THR A 96 -10.41 6.99 -9.85
N TRP A 97 -10.43 8.00 -8.96
CA TRP A 97 -9.42 8.14 -7.90
C TRP A 97 -9.40 6.96 -6.92
N ALA A 98 -10.58 6.47 -6.51
CA ALA A 98 -10.66 5.30 -5.65
C ALA A 98 -10.08 4.06 -6.33
N VAL A 99 -10.45 3.84 -7.60
CA VAL A 99 -9.96 2.70 -8.41
C VAL A 99 -8.44 2.81 -8.66
N PHE A 100 -7.92 4.02 -8.84
CA PHE A 100 -6.49 4.26 -9.00
C PHE A 100 -5.71 3.94 -7.72
N ASN A 101 -6.21 4.33 -6.55
CA ASN A 101 -5.60 4.01 -5.27
C ASN A 101 -5.55 2.49 -5.03
N ASP A 102 -6.63 1.79 -5.37
CA ASP A 102 -6.69 0.33 -5.29
C ASP A 102 -5.67 -0.31 -6.24
N TYR A 103 -5.59 0.17 -7.48
CA TYR A 103 -4.60 -0.29 -8.46
C TYR A 103 -3.16 -0.08 -7.97
N ALA A 104 -2.85 1.09 -7.41
CA ALA A 104 -1.52 1.40 -6.89
C ALA A 104 -1.14 0.49 -5.72
N THR A 105 -2.10 0.19 -4.84
CA THR A 105 -1.90 -0.74 -3.73
C THR A 105 -1.68 -2.17 -4.25
N TYR A 106 -2.46 -2.61 -5.23
CA TYR A 106 -2.22 -3.87 -5.93
C TYR A 106 -0.86 -3.94 -6.64
N ASP A 107 -0.40 -2.84 -7.23
CA ASP A 107 0.94 -2.78 -7.84
C ASP A 107 2.04 -2.95 -6.79
N SER A 108 1.91 -2.28 -5.63
CA SER A 108 2.81 -2.45 -4.48
C SER A 108 2.84 -3.92 -4.03
N MET A 109 1.68 -4.55 -3.88
CA MET A 109 1.59 -5.96 -3.51
C MET A 109 2.17 -6.88 -4.60
N GLN A 110 2.03 -6.53 -5.87
CA GLN A 110 2.65 -7.28 -6.96
C GLN A 110 4.18 -7.27 -6.85
N ARG A 111 4.77 -6.12 -6.52
CA ARG A 111 6.22 -5.98 -6.32
C ARG A 111 6.66 -6.79 -5.11
N MET A 112 5.98 -6.65 -3.99
CA MET A 112 6.22 -7.44 -2.77
C MET A 112 6.17 -8.95 -3.05
N LEU A 113 5.10 -9.44 -3.68
CA LEU A 113 4.97 -10.85 -4.03
C LEU A 113 6.00 -11.34 -5.05
N LYS A 114 6.67 -10.47 -5.81
CA LYS A 114 7.77 -10.85 -6.71
C LYS A 114 9.11 -10.93 -5.99
N THR A 115 9.32 -10.11 -4.96
CA THR A 115 10.64 -9.95 -4.30
C THR A 115 10.73 -10.71 -2.98
N ILE A 116 9.60 -11.03 -2.35
CA ILE A 116 9.58 -11.74 -1.08
C ILE A 116 10.22 -13.13 -1.23
N LYS A 117 11.14 -13.43 -0.31
CA LYS A 117 11.79 -14.73 -0.21
C LYS A 117 10.92 -15.64 0.65
N LEU A 118 10.44 -16.73 0.07
CA LEU A 118 9.52 -17.66 0.74
C LEU A 118 10.13 -19.06 0.81
N PRO A 119 9.78 -19.84 1.85
CA PRO A 119 9.99 -21.28 1.86
C PRO A 119 9.36 -21.96 0.63
N GLU A 120 9.94 -23.08 0.18
CA GLU A 120 9.43 -23.84 -0.97
C GLU A 120 7.95 -24.21 -0.83
N THR A 121 7.52 -24.55 0.38
CA THR A 121 6.12 -24.90 0.69
C THR A 121 5.11 -23.79 0.40
N LEU A 122 5.54 -22.52 0.33
CA LEU A 122 4.67 -21.37 0.11
C LEU A 122 4.77 -20.80 -1.32
N GLN A 123 5.67 -21.31 -2.16
CA GLN A 123 5.89 -20.79 -3.52
C GLN A 123 4.65 -20.96 -4.42
N GLN A 124 3.95 -22.09 -4.31
CA GLN A 124 2.70 -22.29 -5.06
C GLN A 124 1.64 -21.26 -4.67
N LYS A 125 1.53 -20.96 -3.37
CA LYS A 125 0.60 -19.95 -2.85
C LYS A 125 0.96 -18.54 -3.32
N GLN A 126 2.26 -18.23 -3.40
CA GLN A 126 2.76 -17.00 -3.98
C GLN A 126 2.33 -16.83 -5.45
N VAL A 127 2.39 -17.90 -6.25
CA VAL A 127 1.94 -17.86 -7.65
C VAL A 127 0.44 -17.59 -7.76
N GLU A 128 -0.38 -18.25 -6.93
CA GLU A 128 -1.83 -18.00 -6.87
C GLU A 128 -2.14 -16.54 -6.53
N LEU A 129 -1.51 -16.00 -5.49
CA LEU A 129 -1.69 -14.61 -5.08
C LEU A 129 -1.24 -13.64 -6.19
N ARG A 130 -0.12 -13.90 -6.86
CA ARG A 130 0.34 -13.09 -8.00
C ARG A 130 -0.67 -13.09 -9.15
N ASN A 131 -1.28 -14.23 -9.45
CA ASN A 131 -2.31 -14.34 -10.48
C ASN A 131 -3.58 -13.59 -10.07
N ALA A 132 -3.97 -13.61 -8.79
CA ALA A 132 -5.08 -12.81 -8.28
C ALA A 132 -4.83 -11.30 -8.44
N VAL A 133 -3.61 -10.82 -8.16
CA VAL A 133 -3.22 -9.42 -8.42
C VAL A 133 -3.34 -9.06 -9.90
N LEU A 134 -2.86 -9.93 -10.79
CA LEU A 134 -2.97 -9.70 -12.23
C LEU A 134 -4.43 -9.59 -12.68
N LYS A 135 -5.30 -10.48 -12.21
CA LYS A 135 -6.75 -10.44 -12.49
C LYS A 135 -7.39 -9.13 -12.01
N ALA A 136 -7.08 -8.69 -10.78
CA ALA A 136 -7.59 -7.42 -10.26
C ALA A 136 -7.12 -6.22 -11.11
N LYS A 137 -5.83 -6.18 -11.46
CA LYS A 137 -5.26 -5.13 -12.32
C LYS A 137 -5.86 -5.13 -13.72
N ASP A 138 -6.15 -6.29 -14.29
CA ASP A 138 -6.79 -6.39 -15.61
C ASP A 138 -8.27 -5.98 -15.57
N ALA A 139 -8.99 -6.30 -14.48
CA ALA A 139 -10.35 -5.79 -14.26
C ALA A 139 -10.38 -4.26 -14.20
N VAL A 140 -9.40 -3.63 -13.53
CA VAL A 140 -9.23 -2.16 -13.54
C VAL A 140 -9.00 -1.63 -14.95
N LYS A 141 -8.07 -2.23 -15.73
CA LYS A 141 -7.78 -1.77 -17.10
C LYS A 141 -9.02 -1.85 -18.01
N ILE A 142 -9.75 -2.97 -17.94
CA ILE A 142 -10.99 -3.15 -18.72
C ILE A 142 -12.01 -2.08 -18.34
N TRP A 143 -12.16 -1.82 -17.04
CA TRP A 143 -13.07 -0.79 -16.55
C TRP A 143 -12.67 0.62 -17.01
N ILE A 144 -11.40 1.01 -16.89
CA ILE A 144 -10.91 2.31 -17.38
C ILE A 144 -11.20 2.48 -18.87
N ASN A 145 -10.96 1.44 -19.67
CA ASN A 145 -11.24 1.46 -21.12
C ASN A 145 -12.74 1.62 -21.44
N ASN A 146 -13.63 1.18 -20.55
CA ASN A 146 -15.07 1.36 -20.71
C ASN A 146 -15.49 2.77 -20.28
N VAL A 147 -14.99 3.25 -19.15
CA VAL A 147 -15.25 4.62 -18.65
C VAL A 147 -14.74 5.67 -19.62
N SER A 148 -13.57 5.46 -20.21
CA SER A 148 -13.00 6.40 -21.20
C SER A 148 -13.81 6.49 -22.49
N LYS A 149 -14.69 5.53 -22.77
CA LYS A 149 -15.61 5.53 -23.92
C LYS A 149 -16.98 6.08 -23.54
N ASP A 150 -17.42 5.83 -22.31
CA ASP A 150 -18.72 6.18 -21.78
C ASP A 150 -18.60 6.46 -20.27
N PRO A 151 -18.57 7.73 -19.83
CA PRO A 151 -18.40 8.09 -18.42
C PRO A 151 -19.52 7.58 -17.52
N SER A 152 -20.71 7.27 -18.06
CA SER A 152 -21.80 6.68 -17.28
C SER A 152 -21.43 5.32 -16.67
N LYS A 153 -20.46 4.61 -17.28
CA LYS A 153 -19.93 3.34 -16.76
C LYS A 153 -19.15 3.48 -15.46
N ALA A 154 -18.76 4.70 -15.07
CA ALA A 154 -18.04 4.93 -13.82
C ALA A 154 -18.88 4.62 -12.57
N THR A 155 -20.20 4.61 -12.72
CA THR A 155 -21.17 4.28 -11.65
C THR A 155 -21.04 2.85 -11.14
N ALA A 156 -20.61 1.91 -11.99
CA ALA A 156 -20.41 0.51 -11.63
C ALA A 156 -18.91 0.24 -11.45
N ARG A 157 -18.46 0.06 -10.20
CA ARG A 157 -17.05 -0.22 -9.92
C ARG A 157 -16.61 -1.57 -10.53
N PRO A 158 -15.33 -1.70 -10.93
CA PRO A 158 -14.77 -2.98 -11.34
C PRO A 158 -14.89 -4.02 -10.21
N SER A 159 -15.16 -5.27 -10.58
CA SER A 159 -15.29 -6.37 -9.63
C SER A 159 -13.92 -6.97 -9.32
N TYR A 160 -13.39 -6.66 -8.14
CA TYR A 160 -12.24 -7.31 -7.53
C TYR A 160 -12.36 -7.27 -6.00
N GLN A 161 -11.57 -8.09 -5.30
CA GLN A 161 -11.44 -8.03 -3.84
C GLN A 161 -10.81 -6.68 -3.45
N SER A 162 -11.26 -6.05 -2.36
CA SER A 162 -10.60 -4.79 -1.94
C SER A 162 -9.14 -5.03 -1.55
N PRO A 163 -8.22 -4.05 -1.69
CA PRO A 163 -6.83 -4.25 -1.33
C PRO A 163 -6.62 -4.66 0.14
N ASP A 164 -7.38 -4.09 1.08
CA ASP A 164 -7.27 -4.44 2.51
C ASP A 164 -7.71 -5.89 2.77
N GLU A 165 -8.76 -6.38 2.09
CA GLU A 165 -9.17 -7.80 2.17
C GLU A 165 -8.13 -8.72 1.52
N PHE A 166 -7.57 -8.32 0.38
CA PHE A 166 -6.54 -9.10 -0.31
C PHE A 166 -5.26 -9.17 0.52
N LEU A 167 -4.87 -8.11 1.22
CA LEU A 167 -3.78 -8.14 2.20
C LEU A 167 -4.07 -9.16 3.32
N GLY A 168 -5.32 -9.24 3.79
CA GLY A 168 -5.77 -10.27 4.71
C GLY A 168 -5.55 -11.69 4.15
N SER A 169 -5.87 -11.92 2.87
CA SER A 169 -5.62 -13.20 2.20
C SER A 169 -4.12 -13.52 2.03
N VAL A 170 -3.28 -12.52 1.77
CA VAL A 170 -1.81 -12.67 1.74
C VAL A 170 -1.30 -13.07 3.12
N MET A 171 -1.78 -12.41 4.18
CA MET A 171 -1.41 -12.75 5.56
C MET A 171 -1.89 -14.14 5.95
N ASP A 172 -3.12 -14.54 5.62
CA ASP A 172 -3.63 -15.88 5.91
C ASP A 172 -2.76 -16.96 5.23
N ALA A 173 -2.33 -16.71 3.99
CA ALA A 173 -1.48 -17.60 3.20
C ALA A 173 -0.07 -17.78 3.78
N PHE A 174 0.50 -16.74 4.38
CA PHE A 174 1.91 -16.70 4.81
C PHE A 174 2.11 -16.74 6.32
N SER A 175 1.03 -16.59 7.09
CA SER A 175 1.10 -16.63 8.54
C SER A 175 1.18 -18.05 9.08
N THR A 176 1.76 -18.15 10.27
CA THR A 176 1.67 -19.30 11.15
C THR A 176 1.06 -18.87 12.48
N THR A 177 0.68 -19.85 13.29
CA THR A 177 0.24 -19.65 14.66
C THR A 177 1.45 -19.39 15.55
N TYR A 178 1.34 -18.37 16.39
CA TYR A 178 2.24 -18.08 17.49
C TYR A 178 1.47 -18.12 18.80
N ILE A 179 2.18 -18.46 19.86
CA ILE A 179 1.65 -18.55 21.22
C ILE A 179 2.16 -17.35 21.99
N VAL A 180 1.23 -16.53 22.47
CA VAL A 180 1.55 -15.57 23.51
C VAL A 180 1.47 -16.29 24.84
N GLN A 181 2.55 -16.20 25.61
CA GLN A 181 2.76 -17.01 26.80
C GLN A 181 3.34 -16.18 27.92
N ASN A 182 2.89 -16.49 29.14
CA ASN A 182 3.51 -15.99 30.37
C ASN A 182 4.56 -16.99 30.82
N ILE A 183 5.66 -16.46 31.33
CA ILE A 183 6.78 -17.21 31.89
C ILE A 183 6.88 -16.84 33.37
N GLU A 184 6.81 -17.85 34.23
CA GLU A 184 7.27 -17.78 35.62
C GLU A 184 8.69 -18.37 35.66
N TYR A 185 9.69 -17.54 35.90
CA TYR A 185 11.10 -17.97 35.90
C TYR A 185 11.40 -18.88 37.09
N ASP A 186 12.26 -19.87 36.88
CA ASP A 186 12.68 -20.78 37.94
C ASP A 186 13.83 -20.19 38.76
N TRP A 187 13.49 -19.46 39.83
CA TRP A 187 14.46 -18.84 40.74
C TRP A 187 15.37 -19.82 41.51
N THR A 188 15.11 -21.13 41.42
CA THR A 188 16.05 -22.13 41.99
C THR A 188 17.32 -22.24 41.17
N LYS A 189 17.29 -21.82 39.91
CA LYS A 189 18.46 -21.74 39.03
C LYS A 189 19.28 -20.49 39.36
N PRO A 190 20.62 -20.59 39.55
CA PRO A 190 21.47 -19.45 39.88
C PRO A 190 21.36 -18.28 38.89
N GLU A 191 21.14 -18.57 37.61
CA GLU A 191 20.93 -17.57 36.55
C GLU A 191 19.61 -16.78 36.68
N TYR A 192 18.69 -17.19 37.56
CA TYR A 192 17.34 -16.60 37.72
C TYR A 192 17.04 -16.13 39.17
N LYS A 193 18.03 -16.12 40.07
CA LYS A 193 17.85 -15.94 41.52
C LYS A 193 17.50 -14.51 42.00
N ASP A 194 17.94 -13.46 41.31
CA ASP A 194 17.79 -12.05 41.75
C ASP A 194 16.93 -11.22 40.77
N HIS A 195 15.94 -11.86 40.18
CA HIS A 195 15.35 -11.42 38.93
C HIS A 195 13.82 -11.38 38.99
N PRO A 196 13.10 -10.64 38.13
CA PRO A 196 11.64 -10.66 38.10
C PRO A 196 11.06 -12.07 38.01
N LYS A 197 9.91 -12.24 38.64
CA LYS A 197 9.24 -13.52 38.69
C LYS A 197 8.55 -13.83 37.36
N ASN A 198 8.07 -12.81 36.64
CA ASN A 198 7.21 -13.00 35.48
C ASN A 198 7.59 -12.15 34.25
N SER A 199 7.39 -12.71 33.06
CA SER A 199 7.45 -12.00 31.77
C SER A 199 6.45 -12.57 30.77
N THR A 200 6.11 -11.80 29.72
CA THR A 200 5.34 -12.29 28.56
C THR A 200 6.20 -12.30 27.30
N LEU A 201 6.10 -13.34 26.49
CA LEU A 201 6.72 -13.40 25.17
C LEU A 201 5.77 -13.99 24.11
N ILE A 202 6.16 -13.88 22.85
CA ILE A 202 5.51 -14.52 21.71
C ILE A 202 6.52 -15.48 21.10
N ASP A 203 6.14 -16.74 20.88
CA ASP A 203 6.97 -17.73 20.20
C ASP A 203 6.13 -18.74 19.43
N ASP A 204 6.74 -19.54 18.55
CA ASP A 204 6.05 -20.60 17.80
C ASP A 204 5.77 -21.85 18.66
N LYS A 205 6.38 -21.92 19.85
CA LYS A 205 6.30 -23.04 20.80
C LYS A 205 6.25 -22.55 22.25
N LEU A 206 5.76 -23.39 23.15
CA LEU A 206 5.88 -23.12 24.58
C LEU A 206 7.33 -23.29 25.05
N ARG A 207 7.86 -22.27 25.72
CA ARG A 207 9.24 -22.19 26.19
C ARG A 207 9.42 -22.81 27.57
N THR A 208 9.17 -24.11 27.69
CA THR A 208 9.33 -24.84 28.96
C THR A 208 10.80 -25.02 29.38
N ASP A 209 11.75 -24.64 28.52
CA ASP A 209 13.19 -24.65 28.77
C ASP A 209 13.66 -23.60 29.79
N ILE A 210 12.94 -22.46 29.85
CA ILE A 210 13.34 -21.28 30.64
C ILE A 210 12.59 -21.16 31.98
N GLY A 211 11.49 -21.88 32.17
CA GLY A 211 10.69 -21.81 33.40
C GLY A 211 9.31 -22.44 33.24
N LYS A 212 8.43 -22.13 34.17
CA LYS A 212 7.03 -22.58 34.11
C LYS A 212 6.26 -21.66 33.18
N THR A 213 5.91 -22.16 32.00
CA THR A 213 5.20 -21.39 30.98
C THR A 213 3.71 -21.72 30.93
N THR A 214 2.89 -20.69 30.72
CA THR A 214 1.44 -20.80 30.56
C THR A 214 1.04 -20.13 29.25
N ALA A 215 0.40 -20.89 28.36
CA ALA A 215 -0.22 -20.35 27.14
C ALA A 215 -1.36 -19.39 27.51
N MET A 216 -1.35 -18.19 26.94
CA MET A 216 -2.38 -17.19 27.17
C MET A 216 -3.39 -17.16 26.03
N PHE A 217 -2.91 -17.03 24.79
CA PHE A 217 -3.72 -17.00 23.59
C PHE A 217 -2.86 -17.23 22.34
N ASN A 218 -3.51 -17.66 21.27
CA ASN A 218 -2.89 -17.84 19.96
C ASN A 218 -3.10 -16.60 19.10
N ILE A 219 -2.11 -16.29 18.28
CA ILE A 219 -2.16 -15.20 17.30
C ILE A 219 -1.62 -15.68 15.96
N ARG A 220 -1.97 -14.97 14.88
CA ARG A 220 -1.40 -15.17 13.55
C ARG A 220 -0.33 -14.13 13.26
N GLY A 221 0.83 -14.58 12.81
CA GLY A 221 1.95 -13.72 12.41
C GLY A 221 2.78 -14.37 11.33
N VAL A 222 3.61 -13.59 10.64
CA VAL A 222 4.50 -14.11 9.57
C VAL A 222 5.87 -14.41 10.17
N PRO A 223 6.53 -15.54 9.82
CA PRO A 223 7.83 -15.91 10.38
C PRO A 223 9.04 -15.38 9.59
N PHE A 224 8.82 -14.54 8.58
CA PHE A 224 9.85 -13.99 7.71
C PHE A 224 9.55 -12.53 7.32
N PRO A 225 10.57 -11.75 6.93
CA PRO A 225 10.38 -10.37 6.51
C PRO A 225 9.80 -10.25 5.09
N GLY A 226 9.42 -9.02 4.72
CA GLY A 226 9.13 -8.66 3.34
C GLY A 226 7.65 -8.63 2.96
N VAL A 227 6.75 -8.96 3.88
CA VAL A 227 5.31 -8.68 3.70
C VAL A 227 5.04 -7.20 3.95
N THR A 228 4.36 -6.53 3.02
CA THR A 228 4.08 -5.09 3.14
C THR A 228 3.17 -4.81 4.34
N GLY A 229 3.48 -3.76 5.09
CA GLY A 229 2.66 -3.30 6.22
C GLY A 229 2.88 -4.07 7.52
N THR A 230 3.87 -4.97 7.56
CA THR A 230 4.29 -5.65 8.80
C THR A 230 5.57 -5.05 9.37
N SER A 231 5.69 -5.04 10.70
CA SER A 231 6.93 -4.75 11.43
C SER A 231 7.41 -5.99 12.19
N LYS A 232 8.73 -6.13 12.31
CA LYS A 232 9.37 -7.18 13.12
C LYS A 232 9.26 -6.80 14.59
N LEU A 233 8.61 -7.65 15.38
CA LEU A 233 8.72 -7.64 16.83
C LEU A 233 9.75 -8.70 17.24
N THR A 234 10.81 -8.27 17.91
CA THR A 234 11.92 -9.15 18.31
C THR A 234 11.99 -9.27 19.82
N PHE A 235 12.20 -10.49 20.31
CA PHE A 235 12.46 -10.82 21.71
C PHE A 235 13.91 -11.30 21.84
N GLY A 236 14.74 -10.48 22.48
CA GLY A 236 16.14 -10.77 22.74
C GLY A 236 16.41 -11.09 24.20
N HIS A 237 17.43 -11.90 24.43
CA HIS A 237 17.89 -12.29 25.75
C HIS A 237 19.42 -12.28 25.79
N GLU A 238 19.96 -11.80 26.90
CA GLU A 238 21.39 -11.89 27.22
C GLU A 238 21.59 -13.00 28.26
N ASP A 239 22.63 -13.80 28.11
CA ASP A 239 22.90 -14.92 29.02
C ASP A 239 23.17 -14.37 30.43
N GLY A 240 22.38 -14.79 31.42
CA GLY A 240 22.47 -14.30 32.81
C GLY A 240 21.66 -13.02 33.08
N GLU A 241 21.04 -12.42 32.07
CA GLU A 241 20.01 -11.39 32.26
C GLU A 241 18.63 -12.04 32.23
N PRO A 242 17.71 -11.72 33.14
CA PRO A 242 16.45 -12.45 33.23
C PRO A 242 15.36 -11.89 32.33
N TRP A 243 15.51 -10.64 31.89
CA TRP A 243 14.47 -9.92 31.17
C TRP A 243 14.74 -9.98 29.68
N TRP A 244 13.65 -9.89 28.95
CA TRP A 244 13.69 -9.82 27.51
C TRP A 244 13.83 -8.37 27.07
N GLU A 245 14.65 -8.12 26.07
CA GLU A 245 14.59 -6.87 25.34
C GLU A 245 13.61 -7.02 24.18
N ILE A 246 12.71 -6.05 24.06
CA ILE A 246 11.72 -6.00 22.98
C ILE A 246 12.06 -4.84 22.06
N THR A 247 12.28 -5.14 20.78
CA THR A 247 12.50 -4.12 19.75
C THR A 247 11.51 -4.25 18.60
N THR A 248 11.24 -3.12 17.96
CA THR A 248 10.47 -3.03 16.70
C THR A 248 11.33 -2.56 15.57
N ASP A 249 11.54 -3.41 14.56
CA ASP A 249 12.38 -3.17 13.37
C ASP A 249 13.84 -2.72 13.66
N GLY A 250 14.20 -2.57 14.94
CA GLY A 250 15.51 -2.14 15.42
C GLY A 250 16.37 -3.32 15.85
N THR A 251 17.66 -3.05 15.94
CA THR A 251 18.64 -4.01 16.45
C THR A 251 18.51 -4.17 17.95
N LEU A 252 18.63 -5.41 18.42
CA LEU A 252 18.87 -5.68 19.84
C LEU A 252 20.17 -5.01 20.29
N PRO A 253 20.31 -4.67 21.59
CA PRO A 253 21.58 -4.27 22.16
C PRO A 253 22.67 -5.32 21.90
N ALA A 254 23.94 -4.89 21.82
CA ALA A 254 25.05 -5.73 21.33
C ALA A 254 25.26 -7.04 22.10
N ASN A 255 24.85 -7.08 23.36
CA ASN A 255 24.95 -8.22 24.26
C ASN A 255 23.71 -9.13 24.28
N PHE A 256 22.61 -8.72 23.63
CA PHE A 256 21.37 -9.49 23.54
C PHE A 256 21.35 -10.35 22.28
N LYS A 257 20.99 -11.63 22.43
CA LYS A 257 20.78 -12.57 21.35
C LYS A 257 19.28 -12.70 21.06
N GLU A 258 18.91 -12.66 19.79
CA GLU A 258 17.54 -12.94 19.36
C GLU A 258 17.15 -14.38 19.68
N GLN A 259 16.00 -14.57 20.34
CA GLN A 259 15.49 -15.91 20.66
C GLN A 259 14.17 -16.18 19.96
N SER A 260 13.34 -15.16 19.78
CA SER A 260 12.10 -15.26 19.02
C SER A 260 11.76 -13.95 18.35
N HIS A 261 10.96 -14.04 17.29
CA HIS A 261 10.46 -12.89 16.56
C HIS A 261 9.18 -13.24 15.82
N VAL A 262 8.42 -12.19 15.49
CA VAL A 262 7.22 -12.30 14.67
C VAL A 262 7.02 -11.02 13.85
N TRP A 263 6.59 -11.15 12.60
CA TRP A 263 6.14 -10.02 11.80
C TRP A 263 4.63 -9.87 11.91
N LEU A 264 4.18 -8.71 12.40
CA LEU A 264 2.77 -8.39 12.66
C LEU A 264 2.34 -7.14 11.90
N LEU A 265 1.05 -7.04 11.56
CA LEU A 265 0.53 -5.89 10.83
C LEU A 265 0.49 -4.62 11.68
N ASN A 266 0.90 -3.52 11.08
CA ASN A 266 0.86 -2.18 11.71
C ASN A 266 -0.49 -1.48 11.51
N LYS A 267 -1.30 -1.95 10.55
CA LYS A 267 -2.61 -1.41 10.23
C LYS A 267 -3.65 -2.52 10.30
N LYS A 268 -4.82 -2.17 10.85
CA LYS A 268 -6.02 -3.00 10.84
C LYS A 268 -6.43 -3.35 9.41
N THR A 269 -6.75 -4.63 9.16
CA THR A 269 -7.51 -5.07 7.98
C THR A 269 -8.84 -5.68 8.43
N PRO A 270 -9.80 -5.94 7.52
CA PRO A 270 -11.05 -6.62 7.89
C PRO A 270 -10.82 -7.96 8.60
N THR A 271 -9.87 -8.77 8.12
CA THR A 271 -9.55 -10.09 8.69
C THR A 271 -8.59 -10.01 9.88
N TYR A 272 -7.59 -9.13 9.83
CA TYR A 272 -6.61 -8.93 10.90
C TYR A 272 -6.97 -7.65 11.66
N SER A 273 -7.94 -7.78 12.55
CA SER A 273 -8.57 -6.63 13.23
C SER A 273 -8.32 -6.59 14.74
N GLN A 274 -7.79 -7.68 15.31
CA GLN A 274 -7.58 -7.83 16.74
C GLN A 274 -6.32 -7.09 17.18
N PRO A 275 -6.40 -6.10 18.09
CA PRO A 275 -5.22 -5.37 18.51
C PRO A 275 -4.37 -6.19 19.51
N ILE A 276 -3.06 -6.21 19.26
CA ILE A 276 -2.04 -6.65 20.21
C ILE A 276 -1.33 -5.40 20.72
N TYR A 277 -1.31 -5.23 22.03
CA TYR A 277 -0.58 -4.16 22.69
C TYR A 277 0.67 -4.73 23.34
N VAL A 278 1.83 -4.19 22.96
CA VAL A 278 3.12 -4.64 23.48
C VAL A 278 3.72 -3.51 24.30
N TYR A 279 4.01 -3.83 25.55
CA TYR A 279 4.53 -2.89 26.51
C TYR A 279 5.85 -3.35 27.09
N LYS A 280 6.84 -2.47 27.07
CA LYS A 280 8.02 -2.60 27.94
C LYS A 280 7.66 -1.96 29.28
N VAL A 281 7.13 -2.76 30.19
CA VAL A 281 6.74 -2.34 31.55
C VAL A 281 7.70 -2.94 32.56
N ILE A 282 8.10 -2.14 33.54
CA ILE A 282 8.71 -2.61 34.79
C ILE A 282 7.70 -2.42 35.91
N ASP A 283 6.96 -3.47 36.25
CA ASP A 283 6.10 -3.48 37.43
C ASP A 283 6.90 -4.04 38.61
N LYS A 284 7.60 -3.14 39.30
CA LYS A 284 8.40 -3.47 40.47
C LYS A 284 7.57 -3.95 41.67
N GLN A 285 6.26 -3.70 41.70
CA GLN A 285 5.39 -4.13 42.80
C GLN A 285 4.93 -5.57 42.63
N ASN A 286 4.78 -6.02 41.38
CA ASN A 286 4.33 -7.38 41.04
C ASN A 286 5.44 -8.24 40.39
N ASP A 287 6.69 -7.79 40.45
CA ASP A 287 7.88 -8.44 39.85
C ASP A 287 7.68 -8.84 38.38
N TRP A 288 7.10 -7.95 37.58
CA TRP A 288 6.76 -8.20 36.17
C TRP A 288 7.57 -7.34 35.21
N TRP A 289 8.20 -7.96 34.22
CA TRP A 289 8.89 -7.28 33.12
C TRP A 289 8.26 -7.65 31.78
N ASN A 290 8.02 -6.65 30.92
CA ASN A 290 7.36 -6.77 29.63
C ASN A 290 5.96 -7.40 29.69
N ARG A 291 4.99 -6.71 29.09
CA ARG A 291 3.62 -7.16 29.09
C ARG A 291 3.05 -7.09 27.70
N ILE A 292 2.45 -8.20 27.27
CA ILE A 292 1.73 -8.28 26.00
C ILE A 292 0.28 -8.54 26.34
N ASP A 293 -0.55 -7.55 26.08
CA ASP A 293 -1.99 -7.66 26.26
C ASP A 293 -2.66 -7.71 24.88
N VAL A 294 -3.69 -8.55 24.77
CA VAL A 294 -4.52 -8.60 23.58
C VAL A 294 -5.91 -8.09 23.90
N ASN A 295 -6.49 -7.33 22.97
CA ASN A 295 -7.80 -6.69 23.10
C ASN A 295 -7.95 -5.62 24.20
N LYS A 296 -6.92 -5.41 25.03
CA LYS A 296 -6.97 -4.42 26.10
C LYS A 296 -5.67 -3.66 26.16
N ALA A 297 -5.76 -2.33 26.10
CA ALA A 297 -4.64 -1.48 26.42
C ALA A 297 -4.43 -1.44 27.95
N LEU A 298 -3.19 -1.22 28.39
CA LEU A 298 -2.92 -0.97 29.81
C LEU A 298 -3.75 0.22 30.34
N PRO A 299 -4.22 0.17 31.61
CA PRO A 299 -4.79 1.34 32.29
C PRO A 299 -3.79 2.50 32.25
N SER A 300 -4.25 3.74 32.34
CA SER A 300 -3.42 4.95 32.18
C SER A 300 -2.32 5.19 33.25
N ASN A 301 -2.16 4.30 34.24
CA ASN A 301 -1.27 4.50 35.40
C ASN A 301 -0.23 3.38 35.65
N PRO A 302 0.60 2.94 34.69
CA PRO A 302 1.80 2.20 35.00
C PRO A 302 2.95 3.17 35.32
N THR A 303 3.80 2.78 36.28
CA THR A 303 4.87 3.61 36.84
C THR A 303 6.07 3.83 35.91
N ASP A 304 6.26 2.99 34.88
CA ASP A 304 7.36 3.11 33.91
C ASP A 304 7.04 2.34 32.60
N ILE A 305 6.68 3.04 31.51
CA ILE A 305 6.46 2.44 30.18
C ILE A 305 7.58 2.91 29.24
N GLY A 306 8.46 2.00 28.81
CA GLY A 306 9.51 2.31 27.84
C GLY A 306 9.06 2.17 26.37
N LEU A 307 8.04 1.35 26.10
CA LEU A 307 7.56 1.02 24.75
C LEU A 307 6.05 0.79 24.79
N ASN A 308 5.30 1.37 23.84
CA ASN A 308 3.85 1.17 23.69
C ASN A 308 3.52 0.98 22.21
N LEU A 309 3.51 -0.27 21.78
CA LEU A 309 3.25 -0.62 20.38
C LEU A 309 1.87 -1.22 20.23
N ARG A 310 1.29 -1.01 19.06
CA ARG A 310 0.02 -1.61 18.67
C ARG A 310 0.17 -2.30 17.32
N PHE A 311 -0.09 -3.60 17.32
CA PHE A 311 -0.16 -4.43 16.12
C PHE A 311 -1.56 -4.98 15.93
N PHE A 312 -1.79 -5.61 14.78
CA PHE A 312 -3.04 -6.27 14.46
C PHE A 312 -2.80 -7.72 14.04
N THR A 313 -3.62 -8.60 14.63
CA THR A 313 -3.66 -10.02 14.34
C THR A 313 -5.09 -10.50 14.08
N LYS A 314 -5.23 -11.80 13.85
CA LYS A 314 -6.49 -12.53 13.78
C LYS A 314 -6.53 -13.49 14.97
N ALA A 315 -7.65 -13.53 15.68
CA ALA A 315 -7.88 -14.50 16.75
C ALA A 315 -7.98 -15.91 16.14
N GLU A 316 -7.34 -16.88 16.79
CA GLU A 316 -7.68 -18.30 16.64
C GLU A 316 -8.59 -18.77 17.77
#